data_AF-W6T5K0-F1
#
_entry.id   AF-W6T5K0-F1
#
_cell.length_a   1.000
_cell.length_b   1.000
_cell.length_c   1.000
_cell.angle_alpha   90.00
_cell.angle_beta   90.00
_cell.angle_gamma   90.00
#
_symmetry.space_group_name_H-M   'P 1'
#
loop_
_entity.id
_entity.type
_entity.pdbx_description
1 polymer ?
#
loop_
_entity_poly.entity_id
_entity_poly.type
_entity_poly.pdbx_seq_one_letter_code
_entity_poly.pdbx_strand_id
1 'polypeptide(L)'
;MKRRLIIMSFLSILGGYSHYQYYEHSRPAKAPQVAANTRPPVRATTGHPVAGAENDVRLHLPVKQRTAYFGEPIKGSVQTTFKQPTLVTTKQAGQSMLQLQVPYQVAIQPTPVKDLQPVHRNVDHLVRVTAGGRTWAAQAGENWELTAEKPTAQGIVLVNMLIDDTHPEAVLRNYKLQMYEPTHADWTALFTIKHRQMTI
;
A
#
# COMPACT_ATOMS: atom_id res chain seq x y z
N MET A 1 -25.20 67.43 -10.27
CA MET A 1 -25.17 68.24 -9.03
C MET A 1 -25.38 67.32 -7.81
N LYS A 2 -25.13 67.82 -6.58
CA LYS A 2 -25.67 67.41 -5.25
C LYS A 2 -26.15 65.94 -5.11
N ARG A 3 -25.45 65.01 -4.44
CA ARG A 3 -25.16 64.85 -2.99
C ARG A 3 -26.39 64.84 -2.04
N ARG A 4 -26.36 63.83 -1.16
CA ARG A 4 -27.13 63.51 0.08
C ARG A 4 -28.22 62.43 -0.11
N LEU A 5 -28.25 61.31 0.63
CA LEU A 5 -27.94 60.95 2.05
C LEU A 5 -29.12 61.25 2.99
N ILE A 6 -29.62 60.21 3.68
CA ILE A 6 -30.23 60.13 5.04
C ILE A 6 -31.19 58.91 5.10
N ILE A 7 -31.41 58.17 6.21
CA ILE A 7 -30.55 57.65 7.29
C ILE A 7 -31.38 56.67 8.17
N MET A 8 -30.75 55.67 8.83
CA MET A 8 -31.29 54.92 10.01
C MET A 8 -32.55 54.01 9.83
N SER A 9 -32.93 53.07 10.74
CA SER A 9 -32.36 52.65 12.05
C SER A 9 -32.81 51.22 12.50
N PHE A 10 -31.86 50.35 12.92
CA PHE A 10 -31.97 49.22 13.91
C PHE A 10 -33.16 48.21 13.73
N LEU A 11 -33.46 47.15 14.51
CA LEU A 11 -33.03 46.49 15.77
C LEU A 11 -33.56 45.02 15.71
N SER A 12 -33.01 43.89 16.21
CA SER A 12 -31.78 43.43 16.90
C SER A 12 -31.38 42.02 16.31
N ILE A 13 -30.50 41.09 16.76
CA ILE A 13 -29.98 40.54 18.06
C ILE A 13 -31.06 39.74 18.85
N LEU A 14 -30.91 38.54 19.46
CA LEU A 14 -29.83 37.55 19.75
C LEU A 14 -30.17 36.19 19.06
N GLY A 15 -29.35 35.12 19.00
CA GLY A 15 -28.00 34.78 19.51
C GLY A 15 -27.96 33.30 20.03
N GLY A 16 -26.83 32.57 20.09
CA GLY A 16 -25.46 32.85 19.63
C GLY A 16 -24.42 31.82 20.14
N TYR A 17 -23.13 32.03 19.80
CA TYR A 17 -21.90 31.41 20.35
C TYR A 17 -21.62 29.91 20.05
N SER A 18 -20.37 29.44 19.94
CA SER A 18 -19.04 30.07 20.15
C SER A 18 -17.98 29.56 19.12
N HIS A 19 -17.14 30.42 18.52
CA HIS A 19 -15.68 30.64 18.80
C HIS A 19 -14.73 29.43 18.55
N TYR A 20 -13.50 29.57 18.02
CA TYR A 20 -12.58 30.72 17.86
C TYR A 20 -12.02 30.84 16.42
N GLN A 21 -12.10 32.02 15.79
CA GLN A 21 -11.02 33.01 15.53
C GLN A 21 -9.84 32.62 14.61
N TYR A 22 -9.69 33.37 13.51
CA TYR A 22 -8.48 33.55 12.70
C TYR A 22 -7.83 34.91 13.03
N TYR A 23 -6.52 35.05 12.78
CA TYR A 23 -5.80 36.34 12.74
C TYR A 23 -4.84 36.40 11.54
N GLU A 24 -4.80 37.53 10.85
CA GLU A 24 -3.85 37.88 9.78
C GLU A 24 -3.65 39.40 9.79
N HIS A 25 -2.41 39.93 9.74
CA HIS A 25 -2.12 41.36 9.44
C HIS A 25 -0.67 41.61 8.94
N SER A 26 -0.50 41.61 7.61
CA SER A 26 0.31 42.51 6.76
C SER A 26 1.67 43.16 7.20
N ARG A 27 2.77 42.67 6.57
CA ARG A 27 3.81 43.43 5.76
C ARG A 27 4.72 44.48 6.48
N PRO A 28 5.85 44.99 5.87
CA PRO A 28 6.25 44.97 4.45
C PRO A 28 7.74 44.69 4.05
N ALA A 29 7.91 44.47 2.74
CA ALA A 29 9.04 44.86 1.86
C ALA A 29 10.52 44.47 2.13
N LYS A 30 11.07 43.55 1.29
CA LYS A 30 12.18 43.90 0.37
C LYS A 30 12.31 42.94 -0.83
N ALA A 31 12.73 43.51 -1.97
CA ALA A 31 13.24 42.87 -3.19
C ALA A 31 14.23 43.88 -3.83
N PRO A 32 15.12 43.53 -4.80
CA PRO A 32 15.07 42.35 -5.68
C PRO A 32 16.45 41.64 -5.91
N GLN A 33 16.46 40.69 -6.86
CA GLN A 33 17.62 40.10 -7.57
C GLN A 33 18.62 39.25 -6.75
N VAL A 34 19.42 38.33 -7.32
CA VAL A 34 19.33 37.40 -8.48
C VAL A 34 20.38 36.32 -8.18
N ALA A 35 20.07 35.02 -8.30
CA ALA A 35 21.06 33.94 -8.19
C ALA A 35 20.63 32.68 -8.96
N ALA A 36 21.60 31.91 -9.44
CA ALA A 36 21.40 30.84 -10.43
C ALA A 36 20.76 29.55 -9.88
N ASN A 37 20.16 28.81 -10.82
CA ASN A 37 19.71 27.42 -10.65
C ASN A 37 20.90 26.46 -10.40
N THR A 38 21.04 25.97 -9.17
CA THR A 38 21.76 24.73 -8.85
C THR A 38 21.03 23.95 -7.75
N ARG A 39 20.57 22.73 -8.06
CA ARG A 39 20.15 21.78 -7.02
C ARG A 39 21.39 21.31 -6.23
N PRO A 40 21.36 21.27 -4.88
CA PRO A 40 22.39 20.58 -4.12
C PRO A 40 22.31 19.07 -4.40
N PRO A 41 23.44 18.35 -4.47
CA PRO A 41 23.45 16.91 -4.69
C PRO A 41 22.87 16.18 -3.47
N VAL A 42 22.01 15.18 -3.70
CA VAL A 42 21.50 14.31 -2.64
C VAL A 42 22.65 13.45 -2.13
N ARG A 43 23.16 13.78 -0.94
CA ARG A 43 24.21 13.02 -0.26
C ARG A 43 23.67 11.64 0.11
N ALA A 44 24.31 10.59 -0.38
CA ALA A 44 23.91 9.22 -0.06
C ALA A 44 24.03 8.96 1.45
N THR A 45 22.90 8.70 2.11
CA THR A 45 22.88 8.34 3.54
C THR A 45 23.26 6.88 3.69
N THR A 46 24.36 6.63 4.40
CA THR A 46 24.84 5.29 4.76
C THR A 46 23.82 4.54 5.62
N GLY A 47 23.86 3.21 5.56
CA GLY A 47 22.78 2.35 6.07
C GLY A 47 22.47 2.52 7.56
N HIS A 48 21.20 2.79 7.85
CA HIS A 48 20.58 2.47 9.13
C HIS A 48 19.91 1.09 9.02
N PRO A 49 20.15 0.15 9.95
CA PRO A 49 19.38 -1.09 9.98
C PRO A 49 17.93 -0.78 10.34
N VAL A 50 16.98 -1.29 9.56
CA VAL A 50 15.54 -1.17 9.86
C VAL A 50 15.18 -2.19 10.96
N ALA A 51 15.51 -1.84 12.20
CA ALA A 51 14.95 -2.49 13.37
C ALA A 51 13.43 -2.20 13.43
N GLY A 52 12.62 -3.24 13.62
CA GLY A 52 11.17 -3.07 13.90
C GLY A 52 10.26 -2.90 12.68
N ALA A 53 10.58 -3.49 11.53
CA ALA A 53 9.56 -3.80 10.51
C ALA A 53 8.86 -5.16 10.75
N GLU A 54 9.20 -5.83 11.86
CA GLU A 54 8.44 -6.96 12.40
C GLU A 54 7.23 -6.41 13.16
N ASN A 55 6.01 -6.77 12.71
CA ASN A 55 4.74 -6.08 13.02
C ASN A 55 4.71 -4.67 12.37
N ASP A 56 3.72 -4.33 11.54
CA ASP A 56 2.32 -4.35 11.97
C ASP A 56 1.35 -4.95 10.92
N VAL A 57 1.12 -6.25 11.05
CA VAL A 57 -0.24 -6.77 10.95
C VAL A 57 -0.51 -7.47 12.28
N ARG A 58 -0.74 -6.69 13.35
CA ARG A 58 -1.25 -7.23 14.60
C ARG A 58 -2.64 -7.79 14.35
N LEU A 59 -2.70 -9.10 14.15
CA LEU A 59 -3.93 -9.88 13.99
C LEU A 59 -4.64 -9.99 15.35
N HIS A 60 -5.20 -8.88 15.82
CA HIS A 60 -6.11 -8.81 16.97
C HIS A 60 -7.42 -9.58 16.73
N LEU A 61 -7.64 -10.05 15.49
CA LEU A 61 -8.78 -10.85 15.05
C LEU A 61 -8.33 -12.30 14.79
N PRO A 62 -9.14 -13.32 15.14
CA PRO A 62 -8.81 -14.73 14.89
C PRO A 62 -8.48 -15.01 13.42
N VAL A 63 -7.48 -15.87 13.21
CA VAL A 63 -6.96 -16.19 11.86
C VAL A 63 -7.51 -17.54 11.40
N LYS A 64 -8.21 -17.56 10.26
CA LYS A 64 -8.69 -18.82 9.64
C LYS A 64 -7.77 -19.19 8.48
N GLN A 65 -6.98 -20.24 8.66
CA GLN A 65 -6.09 -20.75 7.62
C GLN A 65 -6.89 -21.36 6.46
N ARG A 66 -6.43 -21.14 5.23
CA ARG A 66 -7.00 -21.66 3.99
C ARG A 66 -5.87 -22.06 3.02
N THR A 67 -6.15 -22.96 2.08
CA THR A 67 -5.27 -23.19 0.93
C THR A 67 -5.84 -22.46 -0.29
N ALA A 68 -4.97 -21.91 -1.13
CA ALA A 68 -5.27 -21.43 -2.48
C ALA A 68 -4.21 -21.98 -3.46
N TYR A 69 -4.47 -21.87 -4.76
CA TYR A 69 -3.57 -22.36 -5.81
C TYR A 69 -3.22 -21.27 -6.81
N PHE A 70 -2.01 -21.35 -7.38
CA PHE A 70 -1.62 -20.45 -8.47
C PHE A 70 -2.55 -20.64 -9.68
N GLY A 71 -2.97 -19.53 -10.28
CA GLY A 71 -3.97 -19.48 -11.36
C GLY A 71 -5.43 -19.44 -10.90
N GLU A 72 -5.73 -19.69 -9.61
CA GLU A 72 -7.10 -19.69 -9.09
C GLU A 72 -7.43 -18.38 -8.33
N PRO A 73 -8.66 -17.83 -8.49
CA PRO A 73 -9.04 -16.57 -7.86
C PRO A 73 -9.33 -16.72 -6.36
N ILE A 74 -8.52 -16.05 -5.53
CA ILE A 74 -8.78 -15.91 -4.10
C ILE A 74 -9.97 -14.97 -3.94
N LYS A 75 -11.09 -15.49 -3.43
CA LYS A 75 -12.34 -14.73 -3.22
C LYS A 75 -12.25 -13.89 -1.94
N GLY A 76 -12.06 -12.58 -2.10
CA GLY A 76 -12.25 -11.53 -1.10
C GLY A 76 -13.23 -10.47 -1.59
N SER A 77 -13.17 -9.24 -1.02
CA SER A 77 -13.91 -8.10 -1.56
C SER A 77 -13.39 -7.66 -2.93
N VAL A 78 -12.11 -7.91 -3.20
CA VAL A 78 -11.49 -7.90 -4.53
C VAL A 78 -10.94 -9.29 -4.77
N GLN A 79 -11.26 -9.92 -5.91
CA GLN A 79 -10.64 -11.20 -6.27
C GLN A 79 -9.16 -10.96 -6.58
N THR A 80 -8.28 -11.78 -6.02
CA THR A 80 -6.83 -11.72 -6.27
C THR A 80 -6.36 -13.06 -6.80
N THR A 81 -5.78 -13.07 -8.01
CA THR A 81 -5.26 -14.27 -8.66
C THR A 81 -3.75 -14.14 -8.82
N PHE A 82 -2.99 -14.96 -8.10
CA PHE A 82 -1.54 -15.05 -8.28
C PHE A 82 -1.19 -16.01 -9.41
N LYS A 83 -0.32 -15.59 -10.31
CA LYS A 83 0.28 -16.42 -11.36
C LYS A 83 1.52 -17.14 -10.79
N GLN A 84 2.09 -18.06 -11.56
CA GLN A 84 3.31 -18.77 -11.18
C GLN A 84 4.45 -17.78 -10.89
N PRO A 85 5.04 -17.77 -9.67
CA PRO A 85 6.18 -16.92 -9.36
C PRO A 85 7.49 -17.38 -10.00
N THR A 86 8.41 -16.43 -10.16
CA THR A 86 9.81 -16.66 -10.54
C THR A 86 10.75 -16.26 -9.40
N LEU A 87 11.98 -16.79 -9.44
CA LEU A 87 13.04 -16.49 -8.49
C LEU A 87 14.27 -16.00 -9.27
N VAL A 88 14.78 -14.81 -8.91
CA VAL A 88 16.01 -14.25 -9.50
C VAL A 88 16.98 -13.84 -8.40
N THR A 89 18.25 -14.20 -8.53
CA THR A 89 19.31 -13.73 -7.62
C THR A 89 19.79 -12.37 -8.09
N THR A 90 19.74 -11.37 -7.20
CA THR A 90 20.07 -9.96 -7.49
C THR A 90 21.05 -9.42 -6.47
N LYS A 91 21.56 -8.19 -6.69
CA LYS A 91 22.38 -7.46 -5.71
C LYS A 91 21.80 -6.09 -5.42
N GLN A 92 21.62 -5.78 -4.13
CA GLN A 92 21.12 -4.49 -3.64
C GLN A 92 22.04 -4.00 -2.52
N ALA A 93 22.48 -2.74 -2.58
CA ALA A 93 23.43 -2.14 -1.63
C ALA A 93 24.72 -2.98 -1.39
N GLY A 94 25.15 -3.75 -2.40
CA GLY A 94 26.30 -4.67 -2.32
C GLY A 94 25.98 -6.07 -1.78
N GLN A 95 24.82 -6.28 -1.16
CA GLN A 95 24.38 -7.58 -0.63
C GLN A 95 23.69 -8.42 -1.72
N SER A 96 23.91 -9.73 -1.71
CA SER A 96 23.20 -10.69 -2.55
C SER A 96 21.80 -10.98 -1.98
N MET A 97 20.77 -10.98 -2.81
CA MET A 97 19.39 -11.27 -2.40
C MET A 97 18.72 -12.23 -3.39
N LEU A 98 17.92 -13.16 -2.87
CA LEU A 98 17.01 -13.97 -3.67
C LEU A 98 15.67 -13.22 -3.75
N GLN A 99 15.38 -12.64 -4.91
CA GLN A 99 14.13 -11.95 -5.18
C GLN A 99 13.08 -12.93 -5.71
N LEU A 100 11.99 -13.09 -4.97
CA LEU A 100 10.76 -13.68 -5.47
C LEU A 100 9.95 -12.61 -6.20
N GLN A 101 9.53 -12.93 -7.43
CA GLN A 101 8.58 -12.11 -8.20
C GLN A 101 7.29 -12.90 -8.35
N VAL A 102 6.16 -12.36 -7.87
CA VAL A 102 4.84 -13.01 -7.94
C VAL A 102 3.90 -12.14 -8.78
N PRO A 103 3.74 -12.41 -10.09
CA PRO A 103 2.79 -11.68 -10.91
C PRO A 103 1.36 -11.95 -10.45
N TYR A 104 0.52 -10.92 -10.41
CA TYR A 104 -0.87 -11.02 -9.96
C TYR A 104 -1.85 -10.28 -10.87
N GLN A 105 -3.12 -10.65 -10.75
CA GLN A 105 -4.26 -9.89 -11.25
C GLN A 105 -5.21 -9.63 -10.08
N VAL A 106 -5.74 -8.41 -10.01
CA VAL A 106 -6.89 -8.06 -9.16
C VAL A 106 -8.11 -7.77 -10.01
N ALA A 107 -9.28 -8.14 -9.51
CA ALA A 107 -10.56 -7.90 -10.17
C ALA A 107 -11.67 -7.63 -9.14
N ILE A 108 -12.48 -6.59 -9.35
CA ILE A 108 -13.80 -6.54 -8.72
C ILE A 108 -14.69 -7.64 -9.35
N GLN A 109 -15.59 -8.22 -8.57
CA GLN A 109 -16.55 -9.17 -9.14
C GLN A 109 -17.56 -8.39 -10.00
N PRO A 110 -17.97 -8.89 -11.18
CA PRO A 110 -18.91 -8.20 -12.05
C PRO A 110 -20.33 -8.25 -11.47
N THR A 111 -20.61 -7.39 -10.48
CA THR A 111 -21.96 -7.09 -10.01
C THR A 111 -22.60 -5.98 -10.87
N PRO A 112 -23.85 -6.14 -11.33
CA PRO A 112 -24.51 -5.18 -12.22
C PRO A 112 -24.98 -3.93 -11.45
N VAL A 113 -24.07 -3.00 -11.18
CA VAL A 113 -24.32 -1.78 -10.40
C VAL A 113 -23.69 -0.59 -11.12
N LYS A 114 -24.47 0.46 -11.42
CA LYS A 114 -23.98 1.71 -12.04
C LYS A 114 -23.16 2.58 -11.07
N ASP A 115 -23.32 2.34 -9.79
CA ASP A 115 -22.89 3.18 -8.67
C ASP A 115 -21.76 2.51 -7.85
N LEU A 116 -20.96 1.66 -8.50
CA LEU A 116 -19.93 0.84 -7.87
C LEU A 116 -18.74 1.73 -7.45
N GLN A 117 -18.71 2.09 -6.18
CA GLN A 117 -17.71 2.97 -5.57
C GLN A 117 -16.26 2.49 -5.83
N PRO A 118 -15.30 3.39 -6.07
CA PRO A 118 -13.90 3.03 -6.29
C PRO A 118 -13.33 2.16 -5.16
N VAL A 119 -12.76 1.00 -5.52
CA VAL A 119 -12.17 0.07 -4.55
C VAL A 119 -10.65 0.18 -4.60
N HIS A 120 -10.05 0.69 -3.52
CA HIS A 120 -8.60 0.77 -3.39
C HIS A 120 -8.00 -0.56 -2.91
N ARG A 121 -6.89 -0.99 -3.52
CA ARG A 121 -6.26 -2.29 -3.26
C ARG A 121 -4.75 -2.25 -3.43
N ASN A 122 -4.03 -2.35 -2.32
CA ASN A 122 -2.61 -2.75 -2.31
C ASN A 122 -2.54 -4.27 -2.10
N VAL A 123 -1.81 -5.01 -2.95
CA VAL A 123 -1.66 -6.47 -2.81
C VAL A 123 -0.42 -6.81 -2.00
N ASP A 124 0.64 -6.02 -2.15
CA ASP A 124 1.95 -6.25 -1.55
C ASP A 124 1.89 -6.20 -0.02
N HIS A 125 1.14 -5.26 0.53
CA HIS A 125 0.85 -5.15 1.97
C HIS A 125 0.21 -6.42 2.56
N LEU A 126 -0.49 -7.21 1.74
CA LEU A 126 -1.18 -8.44 2.14
C LEU A 126 -0.32 -9.70 2.00
N VAL A 127 0.77 -9.66 1.23
CA VAL A 127 1.60 -10.83 0.90
C VAL A 127 2.78 -10.98 1.85
N ARG A 128 3.02 -12.19 2.33
CA ARG A 128 4.21 -12.59 3.11
C ARG A 128 4.82 -13.86 2.51
N VAL A 129 6.13 -14.02 2.69
CA VAL A 129 6.87 -15.22 2.25
C VAL A 129 7.62 -15.77 3.45
N THR A 130 7.36 -17.03 3.80
CA THR A 130 8.07 -17.71 4.90
C THR A 130 9.10 -18.67 4.33
N ALA A 131 10.40 -18.43 4.59
CA ALA A 131 11.52 -19.21 4.07
C ALA A 131 12.66 -19.25 5.09
N GLY A 132 13.31 -20.41 5.26
CA GLY A 132 14.38 -20.57 6.27
C GLY A 132 13.98 -20.30 7.71
N GLY A 133 12.69 -20.46 8.05
CA GLY A 133 12.14 -20.11 9.37
C GLY A 133 11.81 -18.62 9.56
N ARG A 134 12.23 -17.75 8.63
CA ARG A 134 11.97 -16.31 8.66
C ARG A 134 10.81 -15.90 7.75
N THR A 135 10.02 -14.94 8.20
CA THR A 135 8.95 -14.32 7.40
C THR A 135 9.44 -13.01 6.80
N TRP A 136 9.25 -12.85 5.49
CA TRP A 136 9.60 -11.68 4.71
C TRP A 136 8.33 -10.96 4.23
N ALA A 137 8.34 -9.63 4.28
CA ALA A 137 7.30 -8.79 3.69
C ALA A 137 7.64 -8.43 2.24
N ALA A 138 6.63 -8.18 1.43
CA ALA A 138 6.83 -7.58 0.11
C ALA A 138 7.32 -6.13 0.22
N GLN A 139 8.00 -5.69 -0.84
CA GLN A 139 8.28 -4.28 -1.06
C GLN A 139 6.96 -3.52 -1.32
N ALA A 140 6.91 -2.23 -0.98
CA ALA A 140 5.75 -1.41 -1.26
C ALA A 140 5.55 -1.26 -2.78
N GLY A 141 4.47 -1.83 -3.30
CA GLY A 141 4.03 -1.71 -4.69
C GLY A 141 2.90 -0.68 -4.88
N GLU A 142 2.23 -0.75 -6.03
CA GLU A 142 1.20 0.21 -6.42
C GLU A 142 -0.12 0.03 -5.66
N ASN A 143 -0.74 1.15 -5.29
CA ASN A 143 -2.11 1.19 -4.79
C ASN A 143 -3.07 1.22 -5.98
N TRP A 144 -3.70 0.10 -6.31
CA TRP A 144 -4.71 0.06 -7.36
C TRP A 144 -5.99 0.76 -6.92
N GLU A 145 -6.58 1.50 -7.85
CA GLU A 145 -7.99 1.91 -7.81
C GLU A 145 -8.72 1.11 -8.90
N LEU A 146 -9.83 0.47 -8.52
CA LEU A 146 -10.69 -0.31 -9.41
C LEU A 146 -12.10 0.30 -9.43
N THR A 147 -12.65 0.49 -10.62
CA THR A 147 -13.96 1.10 -10.87
C THR A 147 -14.80 0.23 -11.82
N ALA A 148 -16.02 0.63 -12.15
CA ALA A 148 -16.84 -0.06 -13.16
C ALA A 148 -16.19 -0.03 -14.57
N GLU A 149 -15.50 1.06 -14.90
CA GLU A 149 -14.80 1.29 -16.18
C GLU A 149 -13.43 0.59 -16.20
N LYS A 150 -12.78 0.49 -15.04
CA LYS A 150 -11.50 -0.21 -14.83
C LYS A 150 -11.65 -1.32 -13.78
N PRO A 151 -12.35 -2.42 -14.10
CA PRO A 151 -12.69 -3.46 -13.12
C PRO A 151 -11.51 -4.40 -12.79
N THR A 152 -10.39 -4.33 -13.52
CA THR A 152 -9.22 -5.18 -13.28
C THR A 152 -7.91 -4.40 -13.38
N ALA A 153 -6.89 -4.89 -12.67
CA ALA A 153 -5.51 -4.44 -12.79
C ALA A 153 -4.53 -5.62 -12.61
N GLN A 154 -3.26 -5.43 -13.00
CA GLN A 154 -2.22 -6.46 -12.91
C GLN A 154 -0.93 -5.83 -12.39
N GLY A 155 -0.19 -6.57 -11.57
CA GLY A 155 1.08 -6.13 -10.99
C GLY A 155 2.01 -7.29 -10.68
N ILE A 156 3.13 -7.01 -10.01
CA ILE A 156 4.10 -8.03 -9.57
C ILE A 156 4.48 -7.72 -8.12
N VAL A 157 4.23 -8.67 -7.21
CA VAL A 157 4.74 -8.59 -5.84
C VAL A 157 6.22 -8.93 -5.85
N LEU A 158 7.05 -8.05 -5.29
CA LEU A 158 8.49 -8.26 -5.17
C LEU A 158 8.87 -8.50 -3.70
N VAL A 159 9.50 -9.64 -3.42
CA VAL A 159 9.97 -10.00 -2.08
C VAL A 159 11.46 -10.29 -2.13
N ASN A 160 12.28 -9.44 -1.53
CA ASN A 160 13.73 -9.61 -1.48
C ASN A 160 14.14 -10.32 -0.20
N MET A 161 14.61 -11.56 -0.32
CA MET A 161 15.16 -12.33 0.80
C MET A 161 16.69 -12.18 0.80
N LEU A 162 17.27 -11.67 1.88
CA LEU A 162 18.72 -11.53 2.00
C LEU A 162 19.38 -12.92 2.00
N ILE A 163 20.41 -13.12 1.17
CA ILE A 163 21.24 -14.32 1.22
C ILE A 163 22.40 -14.04 2.19
N ASP A 164 22.42 -14.78 3.29
CA ASP A 164 23.45 -14.71 4.34
C ASP A 164 23.73 -16.12 4.90
N ASP A 165 24.72 -16.26 5.79
CA ASP A 165 25.13 -17.56 6.36
C ASP A 165 24.02 -18.26 7.17
N THR A 166 23.04 -17.50 7.67
CA THR A 166 21.85 -18.03 8.38
C THR A 166 20.67 -18.31 7.44
N HIS A 167 20.65 -17.67 6.26
CA HIS A 167 19.63 -17.84 5.22
C HIS A 167 20.27 -18.11 3.84
N PRO A 168 20.97 -19.25 3.65
CA PRO A 168 21.61 -19.56 2.38
C PRO A 168 20.57 -19.79 1.27
N GLU A 169 20.95 -19.50 0.01
CA GLU A 169 20.00 -19.46 -1.13
C GLU A 169 19.22 -20.78 -1.30
N ALA A 170 19.87 -21.94 -1.09
CA ALA A 170 19.23 -23.25 -1.16
C ALA A 170 18.10 -23.44 -0.13
N VAL A 171 18.19 -22.80 1.03
CA VAL A 171 17.12 -22.78 2.05
C VAL A 171 16.03 -21.78 1.67
N LEU A 172 16.40 -20.60 1.17
CA LEU A 172 15.44 -19.57 0.74
C LEU A 172 14.60 -19.99 -0.48
N ARG A 173 15.12 -20.86 -1.35
CA ARG A 173 14.36 -21.47 -2.45
C ARG A 173 13.21 -22.36 -1.97
N ASN A 174 13.22 -22.82 -0.72
CA ASN A 174 12.16 -23.62 -0.09
C ASN A 174 11.17 -22.72 0.69
N TYR A 175 10.48 -21.84 -0.04
CA TYR A 175 9.58 -20.83 0.53
C TYR A 175 8.10 -21.25 0.54
N LYS A 176 7.31 -20.60 1.40
CA LYS A 176 5.84 -20.65 1.42
C LYS A 176 5.29 -19.26 1.13
N LEU A 177 4.53 -19.11 0.04
CA LEU A 177 3.82 -17.87 -0.26
C LEU A 177 2.49 -17.82 0.53
N GLN A 178 2.23 -16.69 1.18
CA GLN A 178 1.06 -16.48 2.01
C GLN A 178 0.41 -15.13 1.72
N MET A 179 -0.91 -15.07 1.85
CA MET A 179 -1.71 -13.85 1.70
C MET A 179 -2.69 -13.72 2.87
N TYR A 180 -2.75 -12.53 3.47
CA TYR A 180 -3.69 -12.15 4.52
C TYR A 180 -4.83 -11.33 3.92
N GLU A 181 -6.04 -11.87 3.89
CA GLU A 181 -7.24 -11.15 3.42
C GLU A 181 -8.11 -10.72 4.62
N PRO A 182 -8.28 -9.41 4.88
CA PRO A 182 -9.29 -8.90 5.80
C PRO A 182 -10.68 -9.19 5.24
N THR A 183 -11.55 -9.85 6.02
CA THR A 183 -12.81 -10.41 5.47
C THR A 183 -14.05 -9.56 5.69
N HIS A 184 -13.89 -8.28 6.05
CA HIS A 184 -14.97 -7.37 6.50
C HIS A 184 -15.80 -7.91 7.67
N ALA A 185 -15.20 -8.81 8.45
CA ALA A 185 -15.73 -9.43 9.65
C ALA A 185 -14.57 -9.61 10.65
N ASP A 186 -14.87 -10.04 11.88
CA ASP A 186 -13.93 -10.16 13.00
C ASP A 186 -12.91 -11.31 12.87
N TRP A 187 -12.43 -11.59 11.66
CA TRP A 187 -11.40 -12.59 11.38
C TRP A 187 -10.64 -12.28 10.08
N THR A 188 -9.39 -12.76 10.00
CA THR A 188 -8.55 -12.66 8.79
C THR A 188 -8.37 -14.02 8.15
N ALA A 189 -8.52 -14.10 6.83
CA ALA A 189 -8.20 -15.32 6.09
C ALA A 189 -6.70 -15.37 5.79
N LEU A 190 -6.01 -16.42 6.23
CA LEU A 190 -4.60 -16.67 5.88
C LEU A 190 -4.54 -17.76 4.80
N PHE A 191 -4.43 -17.33 3.54
CA PHE A 191 -4.27 -18.24 2.41
C PHE A 191 -2.80 -18.64 2.27
N THR A 192 -2.52 -19.94 2.36
CA THR A 192 -1.25 -20.52 1.88
C THR A 192 -1.42 -20.88 0.41
N ILE A 193 -0.63 -20.26 -0.46
CA ILE A 193 -0.74 -20.41 -1.91
C ILE A 193 0.23 -21.50 -2.37
N LYS A 194 -0.26 -22.46 -3.16
CA LYS A 194 0.48 -23.66 -3.57
C LYS A 194 0.45 -23.87 -5.09
N HIS A 195 1.41 -24.65 -5.58
CA HIS A 195 1.24 -25.33 -6.87
C HIS A 195 0.09 -26.33 -6.76
N ARG A 196 -0.72 -26.42 -7.81
CA ARG A 196 -1.69 -27.52 -7.96
C ARG A 196 -0.92 -28.77 -8.38
N GLN A 197 -0.97 -29.82 -7.57
CA GLN A 197 -0.46 -31.13 -7.98
C GLN A 197 -1.39 -31.67 -9.08
N MET A 198 -0.85 -31.92 -10.25
CA MET A 198 -1.55 -32.68 -11.29
C MET A 198 -1.34 -34.16 -10.97
N THR A 199 -2.37 -34.81 -10.45
CA THR A 199 -2.44 -36.27 -10.44
C THR A 199 -2.56 -36.73 -11.88
N ILE A 200 -1.67 -37.63 -12.29
CA ILE A 200 -1.66 -38.31 -13.59
C ILE A 200 -2.23 -39.72 -13.38
#